data_AF-A0A2M7E6S5-F1
#
_entry.id   AF-A0A2M7E6S5-F1
#
_cell.length_a   1.000
_cell.length_b   1.000
_cell.length_c   1.000
_cell.angle_alpha   90.00
_cell.angle_beta   90.00
_cell.angle_gamma   90.00
#
_symmetry.space_group_name_H-M   'P 1'
#
loop_
_entity.id
_entity.type
_entity.pdbx_description
1 polymer ?
#
loop_
_entity_poly.entity_id
_entity_poly.type
_entity_poly.pdbx_seq_one_letter_code
_entity_poly.pdbx_strand_id
1 'polypeptide(L)'
;MFLFSVFSISAGIISYEIYLMRVFSYILWHHFGYMAISVGLLGFGVSGAFISIFKEGLLRKFPLSFFLSNLLFGLTTLSSLILIQKIPFSPFLLVWYGKQYLYLLFIYLLLLIPFFCGALSIGLALTRFKERTNKVYGANLLGSGFGALLIIFISFILPLERGIFLISSLGFFAALLPFCSCSICEANLWMRRRRKTFLALTLFFLLTFLFAGLSPFIQISLLPSEYKGISRTLNLPSSRITLRKFSPLGIVEVVESPFIREAAGLSLNFQEDLPAQALLFLDGEEVGPISRFDGDTSKISFVNYLTSALPYHLLSEPTLLIIGAGGGTEVLNGIYH
;
A
#
# COMPACT_ATOMS: atom_id res chain seq x y z
N MET A 1 -4.22 29.79 -0.47
CA MET A 1 -5.31 28.77 -0.47
C MET A 1 -5.25 27.85 -1.68
N PHE A 2 -5.25 28.36 -2.92
CA PHE A 2 -5.14 27.51 -4.10
C PHE A 2 -3.84 26.66 -4.14
N LEU A 3 -2.69 27.29 -3.88
CA LEU A 3 -1.42 26.59 -3.77
C LEU A 3 -1.44 25.51 -2.67
N PHE A 4 -2.14 25.74 -1.57
CA PHE A 4 -2.32 24.71 -0.53
C PHE A 4 -3.21 23.55 -1.01
N SER A 5 -4.23 23.82 -1.83
CA SER A 5 -5.02 22.74 -2.44
C SER A 5 -4.18 21.89 -3.38
N VAL A 6 -3.33 22.52 -4.20
CA VAL A 6 -2.39 21.82 -5.07
C VAL A 6 -1.38 21.03 -4.23
N PHE A 7 -0.81 21.64 -3.20
CA PHE A 7 0.08 20.96 -2.26
C PHE A 7 -0.58 19.71 -1.64
N SER A 8 -1.81 19.83 -1.12
CA SER A 8 -2.52 18.73 -0.47
C SER A 8 -2.90 17.61 -1.43
N ILE A 9 -3.37 17.94 -2.65
CA ILE A 9 -3.68 16.90 -3.64
C ILE A 9 -2.42 16.19 -4.14
N SER A 10 -1.32 16.92 -4.37
CA SER A 10 -0.04 16.34 -4.77
C SER A 10 0.56 15.44 -3.67
N ALA A 11 0.42 15.85 -2.40
CA ALA A 11 0.76 15.01 -1.26
C ALA A 11 -0.09 13.73 -1.24
N GLY A 12 -1.40 13.85 -1.47
CA GLY A 12 -2.32 12.72 -1.55
C GLY A 12 -1.96 11.74 -2.67
N ILE A 13 -1.65 12.22 -3.88
CA ILE A 13 -1.31 11.38 -5.03
C ILE A 13 -0.05 10.55 -4.75
N ILE A 14 1.04 11.18 -4.29
CA ILE A 14 2.29 10.45 -4.03
C ILE A 14 2.15 9.54 -2.81
N SER A 15 1.42 9.97 -1.77
CA SER A 15 1.10 9.10 -0.64
C SER A 15 0.32 7.86 -1.11
N TYR A 16 -0.65 8.04 -2.02
CA TYR A 16 -1.45 6.96 -2.58
C TYR A 16 -0.62 5.99 -3.41
N GLU A 17 0.28 6.49 -4.26
CA GLU A 17 1.17 5.67 -5.07
C GLU A 17 2.07 4.77 -4.21
N ILE A 18 2.75 5.36 -3.22
CA ILE A 18 3.62 4.61 -2.29
C ILE A 18 2.81 3.64 -1.43
N TYR A 19 1.63 4.07 -0.98
CA TYR A 19 0.70 3.22 -0.25
C TYR A 19 0.28 2.00 -1.06
N LEU A 20 -0.09 2.18 -2.33
CA LEU A 20 -0.46 1.08 -3.22
C LEU A 20 0.69 0.10 -3.44
N MET A 21 1.94 0.57 -3.56
CA MET A 21 3.09 -0.32 -3.65
C MET A 21 3.19 -1.27 -2.45
N ARG A 22 2.98 -0.75 -1.23
CA ARG A 22 2.99 -1.55 0.00
C ARG A 22 1.78 -2.49 0.09
N VAL A 23 0.59 -2.00 -0.26
CA VAL A 23 -0.61 -2.84 -0.29
C VAL A 23 -0.49 -3.98 -1.30
N PHE A 24 0.05 -3.73 -2.49
CA PHE A 24 0.25 -4.79 -3.48
C PHE A 24 1.34 -5.77 -3.09
N SER A 25 2.39 -5.32 -2.38
CA SER A 25 3.39 -6.23 -1.79
C SER A 25 2.75 -7.24 -0.84
N TYR A 26 1.78 -6.79 -0.04
CA TYR A 26 1.06 -7.63 0.92
C TYR A 26 -0.01 -8.50 0.27
N ILE A 27 -0.89 -7.92 -0.56
CA ILE A 27 -2.03 -8.61 -1.15
C ILE A 27 -1.59 -9.57 -2.27
N LEU A 28 -0.69 -9.10 -3.13
CA LEU A 28 -0.11 -9.81 -4.25
C LEU A 28 1.40 -9.92 -4.00
N TRP A 29 2.26 -9.75 -5.01
CA TRP A 29 3.70 -9.81 -4.87
C TRP A 29 4.32 -8.43 -5.08
N HIS A 30 5.52 -8.22 -4.56
CA HIS A 30 6.27 -6.96 -4.67
C HIS A 30 6.43 -6.46 -6.12
N HIS A 31 6.41 -7.35 -7.13
CA HIS A 31 6.41 -6.99 -8.55
C HIS A 31 5.23 -6.09 -8.97
N PHE A 32 4.08 -6.18 -8.28
CA PHE A 32 2.92 -5.32 -8.54
C PHE A 32 3.09 -3.90 -8.00
N GLY A 33 4.19 -3.60 -7.28
CA GLY A 33 4.56 -2.22 -6.97
C GLY A 33 4.78 -1.39 -8.24
N TYR A 34 5.44 -1.95 -9.27
CA TYR A 34 5.66 -1.27 -10.55
C TYR A 34 4.35 -0.95 -11.29
N MET A 35 3.31 -1.75 -11.06
CA MET A 35 1.98 -1.49 -11.61
C MET A 35 1.38 -0.20 -11.03
N ALA A 36 1.57 0.09 -9.74
CA ALA A 36 1.07 1.32 -9.13
C ALA A 36 1.66 2.57 -9.82
N ILE A 37 2.98 2.54 -10.08
CA ILE A 37 3.70 3.61 -10.79
C ILE A 37 3.17 3.76 -12.22
N SER A 38 3.03 2.65 -12.94
CA SER A 38 2.51 2.63 -14.32
C SER A 38 1.10 3.21 -14.41
N VAL A 39 0.20 2.82 -13.50
CA VAL A 39 -1.18 3.34 -13.46
C VAL A 39 -1.19 4.82 -13.07
N GLY A 40 -0.30 5.25 -12.18
CA GLY A 40 -0.09 6.66 -11.86
C GLY A 40 0.24 7.48 -13.11
N LEU A 41 1.27 7.07 -13.85
CA LEU A 41 1.67 7.72 -15.11
C LEU A 41 0.55 7.71 -16.15
N LEU A 42 -0.16 6.59 -16.30
CA LEU A 42 -1.32 6.48 -17.18
C LEU A 42 -2.42 7.46 -16.78
N GLY A 43 -2.71 7.59 -15.48
CA GLY A 43 -3.69 8.55 -14.95
C GLY A 43 -3.34 9.99 -15.28
N PHE A 44 -2.07 10.37 -15.14
CA PHE A 44 -1.57 11.68 -15.58
C PHE A 44 -1.69 11.88 -17.08
N GLY A 45 -1.33 10.86 -17.89
CA GLY A 45 -1.44 10.91 -19.35
C GLY A 45 -2.88 11.09 -19.83
N VAL A 46 -3.81 10.26 -19.32
CA VAL A 46 -5.25 10.35 -19.65
C VAL A 46 -5.82 11.69 -19.19
N SER A 47 -5.43 12.19 -18.03
CA SER A 47 -5.85 13.50 -17.54
C SER A 47 -5.36 14.64 -18.45
N GLY A 48 -4.10 14.61 -18.88
CA GLY A 48 -3.55 15.58 -19.83
C GLY A 48 -4.30 15.59 -21.17
N ALA A 49 -4.58 14.42 -21.73
CA ALA A 49 -5.38 14.28 -22.94
C ALA A 49 -6.80 14.84 -22.77
N PHE A 50 -7.44 14.51 -21.64
CA PHE A 50 -8.77 15.01 -21.30
C PHE A 50 -8.82 16.53 -21.17
N ILE A 51 -7.82 17.14 -20.51
CA ILE A 51 -7.70 18.61 -20.42
C ILE A 51 -7.51 19.22 -21.80
N SER A 52 -6.69 18.60 -22.67
CA SER A 52 -6.44 19.13 -24.02
C SER A 52 -7.71 19.20 -24.86
N ILE A 53 -8.57 18.17 -24.78
CA ILE A 53 -9.82 18.08 -25.55
C ILE A 53 -10.90 18.98 -24.96
N PHE A 54 -11.10 18.96 -23.63
CA PHE A 54 -12.22 19.65 -22.96
C PHE A 54 -11.83 20.97 -22.30
N LYS A 55 -10.69 21.55 -22.70
CA LYS A 55 -10.05 22.72 -22.09
C LYS A 55 -11.00 23.88 -21.83
N GLU A 56 -11.74 24.30 -22.84
CA GLU A 56 -12.61 25.48 -22.77
C GLU A 56 -13.75 25.28 -21.76
N GLY A 57 -14.41 24.12 -21.80
CA GLY A 57 -15.48 23.78 -20.88
C GLY A 57 -15.01 23.69 -19.43
N LEU A 58 -13.85 23.04 -19.22
CA LEU A 58 -13.24 22.88 -17.90
C LEU A 58 -12.78 24.22 -17.32
N LEU A 59 -12.17 25.10 -18.13
CA LEU A 59 -11.74 26.42 -17.67
C LEU A 59 -12.92 27.37 -17.43
N ARG A 60 -13.97 27.31 -18.26
CA ARG A 60 -15.20 28.11 -18.06
C ARG A 60 -15.86 27.77 -16.72
N LYS A 61 -15.86 26.49 -16.33
CA LYS A 61 -16.38 26.01 -15.05
C LYS A 61 -15.27 25.65 -14.05
N PHE A 62 -14.12 26.33 -14.13
CA PHE A 62 -12.91 25.98 -13.37
C PHE A 62 -13.16 25.68 -11.89
N PRO A 63 -13.90 26.51 -11.11
CA PRO A 63 -14.03 26.24 -9.68
C PRO A 63 -14.79 24.95 -9.39
N LEU A 64 -15.78 24.60 -10.24
CA LEU A 64 -16.54 23.36 -10.10
C LEU A 64 -15.72 22.16 -10.55
N SER A 65 -15.04 22.25 -11.70
CA SER A 65 -14.18 21.17 -12.21
C SER A 65 -13.03 20.86 -11.25
N PHE A 66 -12.38 21.90 -10.72
CA PHE A 66 -11.33 21.77 -9.72
C PHE A 66 -11.87 21.17 -8.42
N PHE A 67 -12.99 21.67 -7.91
CA PHE A 67 -13.65 21.11 -6.74
C PHE A 67 -14.00 19.62 -6.90
N LEU A 68 -14.70 19.27 -7.98
CA LEU A 68 -15.11 17.90 -8.26
C LEU A 68 -13.92 16.97 -8.42
N SER A 69 -12.83 17.41 -9.06
CA SER A 69 -11.63 16.59 -9.20
C SER A 69 -11.01 16.22 -7.85
N ASN A 70 -10.91 17.18 -6.90
CA ASN A 70 -10.40 16.91 -5.56
C ASN A 70 -11.36 16.06 -4.71
N LEU A 71 -12.67 16.33 -4.80
CA LEU A 71 -13.71 15.54 -4.10
C LEU A 71 -13.71 14.09 -4.59
N LEU A 72 -13.69 13.89 -5.91
CA LEU A 72 -13.66 12.57 -6.53
C LEU A 72 -12.37 11.84 -6.21
N PHE A 73 -11.21 12.52 -6.17
CA PHE A 73 -9.98 11.91 -5.68
C PHE A 73 -10.18 11.31 -4.28
N GLY A 74 -10.71 12.08 -3.32
CA GLY A 74 -10.95 11.60 -1.95
C GLY A 74 -11.88 10.38 -1.89
N LEU A 75 -12.98 10.40 -2.65
CA LEU A 75 -13.95 9.30 -2.69
C LEU A 75 -13.40 8.05 -3.37
N THR A 76 -12.74 8.22 -4.51
CA THR A 76 -12.29 7.12 -5.38
C THR A 76 -11.03 6.45 -4.86
N THR A 77 -10.22 7.16 -4.06
CA THR A 77 -9.03 6.60 -3.39
C THR A 77 -9.38 5.40 -2.50
N LEU A 78 -10.36 5.55 -1.59
CA LEU A 78 -10.82 4.43 -0.76
C LEU A 78 -11.64 3.42 -1.57
N SER A 79 -12.56 3.91 -2.42
CA SER A 79 -13.47 3.05 -3.16
C SER A 79 -12.75 2.10 -4.11
N SER A 80 -11.71 2.59 -4.79
CA SER A 80 -10.89 1.76 -5.69
C SER A 80 -10.22 0.62 -4.92
N LEU A 81 -9.63 0.88 -3.75
CA LEU A 81 -9.02 -0.14 -2.91
C LEU A 81 -10.03 -1.22 -2.46
N ILE A 82 -11.24 -0.83 -2.07
CA ILE A 82 -12.27 -1.78 -1.66
C ILE A 82 -12.75 -2.61 -2.86
N LEU A 83 -12.90 -1.99 -4.03
CA LEU A 83 -13.40 -2.66 -5.23
C LEU A 83 -12.38 -3.63 -5.83
N ILE A 84 -11.08 -3.29 -5.85
CA ILE A 84 -10.06 -4.21 -6.39
C ILE A 84 -9.95 -5.51 -5.59
N GLN A 85 -10.15 -5.46 -4.27
CA GLN A 85 -10.12 -6.65 -3.41
C GLN A 85 -11.28 -7.62 -3.66
N LYS A 86 -12.35 -7.16 -4.32
CA LYS A 86 -13.48 -8.01 -4.71
C LYS A 86 -13.25 -8.72 -6.05
N ILE A 87 -12.19 -8.35 -6.78
CA ILE A 87 -11.87 -8.96 -8.06
C ILE A 87 -11.02 -10.22 -7.79
N PRO A 88 -11.46 -11.42 -8.21
CA PRO A 88 -10.74 -12.67 -7.95
C PRO A 88 -9.57 -12.83 -8.94
N PHE A 89 -8.59 -11.94 -8.80
CA PHE A 89 -7.39 -11.91 -9.61
C PHE A 89 -6.29 -12.76 -8.98
N SER A 90 -5.73 -13.68 -9.77
CA SER A 90 -4.53 -14.44 -9.39
C SER A 90 -3.51 -14.40 -10.52
N PRO A 91 -2.29 -13.90 -10.29
CA PRO A 91 -1.23 -13.84 -11.29
C PRO A 91 -0.86 -15.21 -11.86
N PHE A 92 -0.86 -16.27 -11.04
CA PHE A 92 -0.52 -17.62 -11.48
C PHE A 92 -1.52 -18.19 -12.50
N LEU A 93 -2.76 -17.68 -12.50
CA LEU A 93 -3.82 -18.11 -13.39
C LEU A 93 -3.80 -17.38 -14.75
N LEU A 94 -2.97 -16.34 -14.92
CA LEU A 94 -2.89 -15.57 -16.18
C LEU A 94 -2.51 -16.42 -17.38
N VAL A 95 -1.62 -17.40 -17.18
CA VAL A 95 -1.17 -18.31 -18.25
C VAL A 95 -2.28 -19.26 -18.68
N TRP A 96 -3.15 -19.65 -17.76
CA TRP A 96 -4.14 -20.70 -17.96
C TRP A 96 -5.53 -20.16 -18.33
N TYR A 97 -5.89 -18.97 -17.82
CA TYR A 97 -7.25 -18.44 -17.92
C TYR A 97 -7.25 -17.01 -18.47
N GLY A 98 -7.65 -16.86 -19.73
CA GLY A 98 -7.72 -15.56 -20.42
C GLY A 98 -8.59 -14.52 -19.70
N LYS A 99 -9.58 -14.95 -18.91
CA LYS A 99 -10.42 -14.07 -18.08
C LYS A 99 -9.61 -13.23 -17.07
N GLN A 100 -8.45 -13.71 -16.64
CA GLN A 100 -7.56 -13.00 -15.72
C GLN A 100 -7.01 -11.70 -16.33
N TYR A 101 -6.85 -11.62 -17.65
CA TYR A 101 -6.49 -10.36 -18.32
C TYR A 101 -7.61 -9.31 -18.23
N LEU A 102 -8.88 -9.73 -18.30
CA LEU A 102 -10.01 -8.82 -18.08
C LEU A 102 -10.06 -8.32 -16.64
N TYR A 103 -9.81 -9.20 -15.66
CA TYR A 103 -9.69 -8.79 -14.26
C TYR A 103 -8.56 -7.79 -14.05
N LEU A 104 -7.39 -8.04 -14.64
CA LEU A 104 -6.27 -7.10 -14.61
C LEU A 104 -6.66 -5.75 -15.22
N LEU A 105 -7.32 -5.75 -16.38
CA LEU A 105 -7.82 -4.52 -17.02
C LEU A 105 -8.77 -3.76 -16.08
N PHE A 106 -9.71 -4.42 -15.43
CA PHE A 106 -10.61 -3.77 -14.47
C PHE A 106 -9.86 -3.20 -13.26
N ILE A 107 -8.84 -3.89 -12.75
CA ILE A 107 -7.99 -3.37 -11.68
C ILE A 107 -7.28 -2.09 -12.16
N TYR A 108 -6.68 -2.10 -13.35
CA TYR A 108 -6.06 -0.91 -13.95
C TYR A 108 -7.06 0.24 -14.07
N LEU A 109 -8.26 -0.01 -14.59
CA LEU A 109 -9.30 1.01 -14.75
C LEU A 109 -9.77 1.57 -13.41
N LEU A 110 -9.94 0.75 -12.37
CA LEU A 110 -10.36 1.21 -11.05
C LEU A 110 -9.30 2.08 -10.37
N LEU A 111 -8.03 1.66 -10.45
CA LEU A 111 -6.90 2.40 -9.88
C LEU A 111 -6.58 3.67 -10.68
N LEU A 112 -6.88 3.69 -11.98
CA LEU A 112 -6.70 4.86 -12.83
C LEU A 112 -7.52 6.05 -12.34
N ILE A 113 -8.73 5.81 -11.83
CA ILE A 113 -9.70 6.86 -11.47
C ILE A 113 -9.13 7.87 -10.45
N PRO A 114 -8.62 7.46 -9.26
CA PRO A 114 -8.05 8.42 -8.31
C PRO A 114 -6.87 9.18 -8.92
N PHE A 115 -5.93 8.51 -9.60
CA PHE A 115 -4.80 9.19 -10.24
C PHE A 115 -5.26 10.20 -11.31
N PHE A 116 -6.24 9.83 -12.13
CA PHE A 116 -6.85 10.73 -13.10
C PHE A 116 -7.47 11.95 -12.42
N CYS A 117 -8.26 11.78 -11.36
CA CYS A 117 -8.89 12.87 -10.63
C CYS A 117 -7.87 13.82 -9.98
N GLY A 118 -6.84 13.27 -9.35
CA GLY A 118 -5.75 14.06 -8.75
C GLY A 118 -4.94 14.81 -9.81
N ALA A 119 -4.54 14.12 -10.89
CA ALA A 119 -3.83 14.74 -12.00
C ALA A 119 -4.67 15.80 -12.72
N LEU A 120 -5.98 15.61 -12.82
CA LEU A 120 -6.91 16.60 -13.39
C LEU A 120 -6.92 17.88 -12.57
N SER A 121 -6.93 17.77 -11.24
CA SER A 121 -6.82 18.92 -10.35
C SER A 121 -5.54 19.73 -10.60
N ILE A 122 -4.39 19.05 -10.63
CA ILE A 122 -3.08 19.68 -10.87
C ILE A 122 -2.97 20.23 -12.29
N GLY A 123 -3.43 19.50 -13.31
CA GLY A 123 -3.39 19.93 -14.70
C GLY A 123 -4.28 21.16 -14.95
N LEU A 124 -5.47 21.20 -14.34
CA LEU A 124 -6.34 22.38 -14.38
C LEU A 124 -5.70 23.58 -13.68
N ALA A 125 -5.02 23.35 -12.56
CA ALA A 125 -4.26 24.37 -11.85
C ALA A 125 -3.21 25.05 -12.74
N LEU A 126 -2.37 24.24 -13.37
CA LEU A 126 -1.31 24.71 -14.26
C LEU A 126 -1.89 25.40 -15.50
N THR A 127 -2.98 24.87 -16.05
CA THR A 127 -3.63 25.44 -17.23
C THR A 127 -4.31 26.78 -16.96
N ARG A 128 -4.90 26.95 -15.76
CA ARG A 128 -5.60 28.18 -15.37
C ARG A 128 -4.64 29.29 -14.97
N PHE A 129 -3.57 28.95 -14.25
CA PHE A 129 -2.63 29.91 -13.66
C PHE A 129 -1.27 29.93 -14.38
N LYS A 130 -1.29 29.98 -15.72
CA LYS A 130 -0.08 29.93 -16.57
C LYS A 130 0.96 30.98 -16.18
N GLU A 131 0.53 32.19 -15.83
CA GLU A 131 1.41 33.30 -15.42
C GLU A 131 2.13 33.05 -14.07
N ARG A 132 1.62 32.10 -13.27
CA ARG A 132 2.17 31.73 -11.95
C ARG A 132 2.56 30.26 -11.90
N THR A 133 2.93 29.68 -13.05
CA THR A 133 3.29 28.27 -13.18
C THR A 133 4.39 27.88 -12.21
N ASN A 134 5.40 28.73 -12.01
CA ASN A 134 6.47 28.51 -11.02
C ASN A 134 5.94 28.25 -9.60
N LYS A 135 4.96 29.03 -9.13
CA LYS A 135 4.36 28.87 -7.79
C LYS A 135 3.49 27.63 -7.70
N VAL A 136 2.68 27.35 -8.72
CA VAL A 136 1.82 26.16 -8.77
C VAL A 136 2.66 24.89 -8.82
N TYR A 137 3.68 24.88 -9.67
CA TYR A 137 4.61 23.77 -9.81
C TYR A 137 5.46 23.58 -8.54
N GLY A 138 5.92 24.66 -7.92
CA GLY A 138 6.61 24.60 -6.63
C GLY A 138 5.74 24.02 -5.52
N ALA A 139 4.46 24.42 -5.43
CA ALA A 139 3.51 23.84 -4.49
C ALA A 139 3.24 22.35 -4.77
N ASN A 140 3.15 21.95 -6.04
CA ASN A 140 3.04 20.55 -6.46
C ASN A 140 4.26 19.74 -6.00
N LEU A 141 5.48 20.19 -6.29
CA LEU A 141 6.71 19.49 -5.91
C LEU A 141 6.88 19.38 -4.38
N LEU A 142 6.65 20.47 -3.64
CA LEU A 142 6.68 20.45 -2.18
C LEU A 142 5.62 19.52 -1.61
N GLY A 143 4.41 19.51 -2.19
CA GLY A 143 3.33 18.62 -1.80
C GLY A 143 3.70 17.16 -2.04
N SER A 144 4.21 16.82 -3.22
CA SER A 144 4.70 15.49 -3.57
C SER A 144 5.79 14.99 -2.61
N GLY A 145 6.81 15.82 -2.34
CA GLY A 145 7.88 15.47 -1.39
C GLY A 145 7.35 15.28 0.04
N PHE A 146 6.44 16.15 0.48
CA PHE A 146 5.77 16.00 1.77
C PHE A 146 4.93 14.73 1.83
N GLY A 147 4.17 14.40 0.77
CA GLY A 147 3.38 13.17 0.67
C GLY A 147 4.22 11.90 0.81
N ALA A 148 5.39 11.87 0.15
CA ALA A 148 6.32 10.75 0.26
C ALA A 148 6.81 10.53 1.70
N LEU A 149 7.19 11.61 2.40
CA LEU A 149 7.59 11.51 3.82
C LEU A 149 6.41 11.19 4.74
N LEU A 150 5.25 11.80 4.46
CA LEU A 150 4.04 11.65 5.26
C LEU A 150 3.60 10.19 5.32
N ILE A 151 3.53 9.50 4.18
CA ILE A 151 3.07 8.11 4.17
C ILE A 151 4.04 7.17 4.88
N ILE A 152 5.35 7.39 4.75
CA ILE A 152 6.37 6.64 5.48
C ILE A 152 6.18 6.84 6.99
N PHE A 153 6.00 8.09 7.43
CA PHE A 153 5.80 8.40 8.85
C PHE A 153 4.49 7.80 9.38
N ILE A 154 3.40 7.91 8.62
CA ILE A 154 2.10 7.30 8.96
C ILE A 154 2.24 5.79 9.11
N SER A 155 3.01 5.11 8.25
CA SER A 155 3.21 3.66 8.31
C SER A 155 4.00 3.17 9.53
N PHE A 156 4.63 4.05 10.31
CA PHE A 156 5.19 3.68 11.63
C PHE A 156 4.12 3.66 12.74
N ILE A 157 3.05 4.43 12.59
CA ILE A 157 2.07 4.70 13.66
C ILE A 157 0.75 3.99 13.39
N LEU A 158 0.35 3.94 12.12
CA LEU A 158 -0.91 3.37 11.67
C LEU A 158 -0.69 2.19 10.73
N PRO A 159 -1.50 1.13 10.87
CA PRO A 159 -1.47 0.00 9.97
C PRO A 159 -1.98 0.40 8.58
N LEU A 160 -1.61 -0.36 7.55
CA LEU A 160 -1.94 -0.08 6.14
C LEU A 160 -3.45 0.06 5.92
N GLU A 161 -4.25 -0.75 6.61
CA GLU A 161 -5.71 -0.75 6.60
C GLU A 161 -6.31 0.63 6.92
N ARG A 162 -5.62 1.43 7.75
CA ARG A 162 -6.07 2.75 8.20
C ARG A 162 -5.45 3.90 7.40
N GLY A 163 -4.24 3.71 6.87
CA GLY A 163 -3.51 4.74 6.13
C GLY A 163 -4.30 5.34 4.96
N ILE A 164 -5.08 4.51 4.25
CA ILE A 164 -5.89 4.95 3.11
C ILE A 164 -6.91 6.05 3.46
N PHE A 165 -7.47 6.05 4.66
CA PHE A 165 -8.43 7.07 5.09
C PHE A 165 -7.78 8.45 5.22
N LEU A 166 -6.53 8.51 5.69
CA LEU A 166 -5.77 9.75 5.77
C LEU A 166 -5.45 10.29 4.37
N ILE A 167 -5.09 9.41 3.43
CA ILE A 167 -4.83 9.78 2.04
C ILE A 167 -6.10 10.34 1.37
N SER A 168 -7.23 9.65 1.53
CA SER A 168 -8.54 10.14 1.07
C SER A 168 -8.89 11.50 1.69
N SER A 169 -8.56 11.71 2.97
CA SER A 169 -8.81 12.96 3.68
C SER A 169 -8.03 14.14 3.10
N LEU A 170 -6.83 13.94 2.54
CA LEU A 170 -6.08 14.99 1.84
C LEU A 170 -6.83 15.50 0.60
N GLY A 171 -7.55 14.62 -0.10
CA GLY A 171 -8.44 14.99 -1.21
C GLY A 171 -9.59 15.89 -0.77
N PHE A 172 -10.29 15.50 0.30
CA PHE A 172 -11.38 16.31 0.86
C PHE A 172 -10.89 17.64 1.41
N PHE A 173 -9.72 17.65 2.06
CA PHE A 173 -9.08 18.86 2.52
C PHE A 173 -8.71 19.80 1.35
N ALA A 174 -8.14 19.25 0.26
CA ALA A 174 -7.89 20.01 -0.96
C ALA A 174 -9.19 20.59 -1.54
N ALA A 175 -10.28 19.83 -1.54
CA ALA A 175 -11.58 20.26 -2.05
C ALA A 175 -12.23 21.40 -1.24
N LEU A 176 -11.92 21.52 0.06
CA LEU A 176 -12.43 22.57 0.96
C LEU A 176 -11.78 23.94 0.69
N LEU A 177 -10.47 23.96 0.44
CA LEU A 177 -9.66 25.18 0.40
C LEU A 177 -10.11 26.25 -0.62
N PRO A 178 -10.61 25.90 -1.82
CA PRO A 178 -11.19 26.87 -2.76
C PRO A 178 -12.39 27.62 -2.20
N PHE A 179 -13.21 26.98 -1.36
CA PHE A 179 -14.40 27.62 -0.77
C PHE A 179 -14.08 28.53 0.42
N CYS A 180 -12.91 28.39 1.03
CA CYS A 180 -12.45 29.30 2.08
C CYS A 180 -11.96 30.64 1.49
N SER A 181 -11.67 30.71 0.19
CA SER A 181 -11.23 31.93 -0.48
C SER A 181 -12.40 32.66 -1.14
N CYS A 182 -12.69 33.90 -0.71
CA CYS A 182 -13.80 34.69 -1.28
C CYS A 182 -13.65 34.96 -2.79
N SER A 183 -12.42 35.05 -3.32
CA SER A 183 -12.16 35.52 -4.69
C SER A 183 -12.63 34.58 -5.81
N ILE A 184 -12.87 33.29 -5.54
CA ILE A 184 -13.24 32.30 -6.59
C ILE A 184 -14.74 31.99 -6.53
N CYS A 185 -15.34 31.96 -5.34
CA CYS A 185 -16.77 31.73 -5.18
C CYS A 185 -17.62 32.89 -5.74
N GLU A 186 -17.06 34.09 -5.84
CA GLU A 186 -17.75 35.26 -6.37
C GLU A 186 -17.90 35.24 -7.90
N ALA A 187 -17.04 34.50 -8.62
CA ALA A 187 -17.06 34.45 -10.08
C ALA A 187 -18.22 33.61 -10.66
N ASN A 188 -18.92 32.83 -9.84
CA ASN A 188 -20.02 31.99 -10.31
C ASN A 188 -21.20 32.01 -9.32
N LEU A 189 -22.26 32.73 -9.69
CA LEU A 189 -23.48 32.95 -8.89
C LEU A 189 -24.10 31.63 -8.37
N TRP A 190 -24.03 30.55 -9.17
CA TRP A 190 -24.55 29.24 -8.79
C TRP A 190 -23.79 28.61 -7.62
N MET A 191 -22.46 28.68 -7.65
CA MET A 191 -21.62 28.18 -6.55
C MET A 191 -21.73 29.06 -5.31
N ARG A 192 -21.90 30.38 -5.46
CA ARG A 192 -22.14 31.28 -4.33
C ARG A 192 -23.40 30.89 -3.55
N ARG A 193 -24.49 30.56 -4.25
CA ARG A 193 -25.76 30.15 -3.63
C ARG A 193 -25.67 28.80 -2.91
N ARG A 194 -24.86 27.86 -3.41
CA ARG A 194 -24.68 26.51 -2.83
C ARG A 194 -23.39 26.34 -2.01
N ARG A 195 -22.64 27.42 -1.76
CA ARG A 195 -21.34 27.38 -1.07
C ARG A 195 -21.43 26.69 0.29
N LYS A 196 -22.44 27.04 1.09
CA LYS A 196 -22.66 26.43 2.42
C LYS A 196 -22.92 24.93 2.32
N THR A 197 -23.68 24.48 1.32
CA THR A 197 -23.98 23.06 1.09
C THR A 197 -22.73 22.29 0.68
N PHE A 198 -21.93 22.80 -0.27
CA PHE A 198 -20.69 22.13 -0.67
C PHE A 198 -19.65 22.10 0.45
N LEU A 199 -19.53 23.19 1.21
CA LEU A 199 -18.63 23.25 2.37
C LEU A 199 -19.06 22.26 3.46
N ALA A 200 -20.35 22.22 3.81
CA ALA A 200 -20.88 21.29 4.81
C ALA A 200 -20.70 19.83 4.38
N LEU A 201 -20.97 19.52 3.11
CA LEU A 201 -20.81 18.17 2.56
C LEU A 201 -19.35 17.72 2.55
N THR A 202 -18.43 18.59 2.13
CA THR A 202 -17.00 18.27 2.11
C THR A 202 -16.39 18.16 3.49
N LEU A 203 -16.83 19.01 4.42
CA LEU A 203 -16.45 18.92 5.83
C LEU A 203 -17.00 17.63 6.45
N PHE A 204 -18.23 17.25 6.13
CA PHE A 204 -18.81 15.98 6.57
C PHE A 204 -17.98 14.79 6.08
N PHE A 205 -17.62 14.75 4.79
CA PHE A 205 -16.77 13.68 4.25
C PHE A 205 -15.38 13.68 4.88
N LEU A 206 -14.74 14.85 5.03
CA LEU A 206 -13.43 14.97 5.67
C LEU A 206 -13.47 14.42 7.11
N LEU A 207 -14.41 14.89 7.93
CA LEU A 207 -14.52 14.47 9.32
C LEU A 207 -14.89 13.00 9.44
N THR A 208 -15.77 12.49 8.57
CA THR A 208 -16.16 11.08 8.56
C THR A 208 -14.96 10.17 8.24
N PHE A 209 -14.14 10.53 7.25
CA PHE A 209 -12.97 9.72 6.87
C PHE A 209 -11.85 9.82 7.90
N LEU A 210 -11.60 11.01 8.47
CA LEU A 210 -10.65 11.16 9.58
C LEU A 210 -11.09 10.34 10.80
N PHE A 211 -12.37 10.41 11.17
CA PHE A 211 -12.92 9.61 12.25
C PHE A 211 -12.80 8.11 11.94
N ALA A 212 -13.11 7.69 10.71
CA ALA A 212 -12.99 6.30 10.32
C ALA A 212 -11.55 5.77 10.36
N GLY A 213 -10.57 6.58 9.96
CA GLY A 213 -9.16 6.20 10.02
C GLY A 213 -8.62 6.06 11.45
N LEU A 214 -9.21 6.76 12.42
CA LEU A 214 -8.81 6.70 13.84
C LEU A 214 -9.67 5.74 14.66
N SER A 215 -10.88 5.43 14.20
CA SER A 215 -11.83 4.61 14.93
C SER A 215 -11.41 3.14 14.97
N PRO A 216 -11.41 2.49 16.15
CA PRO A 216 -11.15 1.06 16.25
C PRO A 216 -12.32 0.20 15.72
N PHE A 217 -13.51 0.80 15.57
CA PHE A 217 -14.73 0.09 15.16
C PHE A 217 -14.83 -0.12 13.65
N ILE A 218 -14.16 0.71 12.86
CA ILE A 218 -14.17 0.60 11.40
C ILE A 218 -12.92 -0.19 10.99
N GLN A 219 -13.13 -1.45 10.63
CA GLN A 219 -12.07 -2.36 10.21
C GLN A 219 -12.21 -2.63 8.72
N ILE A 220 -11.17 -2.28 7.97
CA ILE A 220 -10.95 -2.77 6.62
C ILE A 220 -9.95 -3.92 6.75
N SER A 221 -10.29 -5.09 6.24
CA SER A 221 -9.32 -6.17 6.08
C SER A 221 -8.64 -6.03 4.71
N LEU A 222 -7.32 -6.17 4.70
CA LEU A 222 -6.57 -6.42 3.48
C LEU A 222 -6.48 -7.94 3.32
N LEU A 223 -7.03 -8.46 2.24
CA LEU A 223 -7.11 -9.91 1.99
C LEU A 223 -5.94 -10.33 1.10
N PRO A 224 -4.91 -11.01 1.63
CA PRO A 224 -3.85 -11.56 0.79
C PRO A 224 -4.39 -12.61 -0.17
N SER A 225 -3.73 -12.75 -1.32
CA SER A 225 -4.06 -13.77 -2.31
C SER A 225 -4.08 -15.17 -1.67
N GLU A 226 -4.97 -16.04 -2.12
CA GLU A 226 -5.06 -17.44 -1.65
C GLU A 226 -3.75 -18.23 -1.86
N TYR A 227 -2.93 -17.79 -2.83
CA TYR A 227 -1.66 -18.43 -3.19
C TYR A 227 -0.45 -17.88 -2.40
N LYS A 228 -0.62 -16.83 -1.58
CA LYS A 228 0.44 -16.34 -0.69
C LYS A 228 0.81 -17.38 0.37
N GLY A 229 2.06 -17.34 0.82
CA GLY A 229 2.54 -18.19 1.92
C GLY A 229 1.63 -18.11 3.14
N ILE A 230 1.34 -16.90 3.61
CA ILE A 230 0.49 -16.68 4.79
C ILE A 230 -0.90 -17.31 4.65
N SER A 231 -1.58 -17.11 3.51
CA SER A 231 -2.92 -17.65 3.27
C SER A 231 -2.93 -19.18 3.25
N ARG A 232 -1.91 -19.80 2.63
CA ARG A 232 -1.77 -21.25 2.60
C ARG A 232 -1.49 -21.82 4.00
N THR A 233 -0.62 -21.17 4.77
CA THR A 233 -0.27 -21.62 6.13
C THR A 233 -1.46 -21.51 7.09
N LEU A 234 -2.31 -20.48 6.93
CA LEU A 234 -3.54 -20.33 7.73
C LEU A 234 -4.62 -21.39 7.41
N ASN A 235 -4.46 -22.17 6.34
CA ASN A 235 -5.32 -23.34 6.10
C ASN A 235 -4.87 -24.58 6.91
N LEU A 236 -3.71 -24.55 7.57
CA LEU A 236 -3.29 -25.64 8.45
C LEU A 236 -4.21 -25.74 9.66
N PRO A 237 -4.48 -26.96 10.17
CA PRO A 237 -5.29 -27.13 11.36
C PRO A 237 -4.67 -26.42 12.57
N SER A 238 -5.52 -25.82 13.40
CA SER A 238 -5.10 -25.07 14.60
C SER A 238 -4.04 -23.99 14.34
N SER A 239 -4.01 -23.43 13.12
CA SER A 239 -3.13 -22.31 12.81
C SER A 239 -3.70 -21.00 13.35
N ARG A 240 -2.82 -20.14 13.86
CA ARG A 240 -3.17 -18.80 14.34
C ARG A 240 -2.01 -17.84 14.18
N ILE A 241 -2.33 -16.58 13.91
CA ILE A 241 -1.36 -15.48 13.96
C ILE A 241 -1.14 -15.12 15.43
N THR A 242 0.06 -15.33 15.96
CA THR A 242 0.39 -15.00 17.37
C THR A 242 1.05 -13.63 17.52
N LEU A 243 1.71 -13.16 16.47
CA LEU A 243 2.29 -11.82 16.43
C LEU A 243 2.01 -11.19 15.07
N ARG A 244 1.59 -9.92 15.10
CA ARG A 244 1.47 -9.05 13.92
C ARG A 244 2.06 -7.70 14.26
N LYS A 245 3.11 -7.29 13.56
CA LYS A 245 3.74 -5.97 13.68
C LYS A 245 3.83 -5.34 12.31
N PHE A 246 3.56 -4.05 12.22
CA PHE A 246 3.65 -3.30 10.97
C PHE A 246 4.74 -2.23 11.08
N SER A 247 5.36 -1.93 9.95
CA SER A 247 6.31 -0.84 9.77
C SER A 247 6.30 -0.42 8.30
N PRO A 248 6.99 0.68 7.93
CA PRO A 248 7.15 1.04 6.53
C PRO A 248 7.90 -0.01 5.71
N LEU A 249 8.70 -0.87 6.34
CA LEU A 249 9.46 -1.93 5.68
C LEU A 249 8.61 -3.18 5.39
N GLY A 250 7.53 -3.40 6.12
CA GLY A 250 6.90 -4.71 6.17
C GLY A 250 5.78 -4.85 7.18
N ILE A 251 4.82 -5.72 6.88
CA ILE A 251 4.03 -6.40 7.90
C ILE A 251 4.77 -7.69 8.26
N VAL A 252 5.18 -7.81 9.51
CA VAL A 252 5.76 -9.04 10.07
C VAL A 252 4.65 -9.80 10.79
N GLU A 253 4.43 -11.04 10.37
CA GLU A 253 3.43 -11.94 10.94
C GLU A 253 4.10 -13.24 11.38
N VAL A 254 3.73 -13.75 12.55
CA VAL A 254 4.18 -15.07 13.03
C VAL A 254 2.97 -15.98 13.14
N VAL A 255 3.03 -17.12 12.47
CA VAL A 255 1.99 -18.14 12.50
C VAL A 255 2.48 -19.36 13.26
N GLU A 256 1.69 -19.79 14.24
CA GLU A 256 1.91 -21.03 14.97
C GLU A 256 0.88 -22.07 14.56
N SER A 257 1.32 -23.31 14.38
CA SER A 257 0.48 -24.50 14.28
C SER A 257 1.33 -25.72 14.68
N PRO A 258 0.75 -26.70 15.39
CA PRO A 258 1.47 -27.92 15.75
C PRO A 258 1.93 -28.73 14.52
N PHE A 259 1.36 -28.47 13.34
CA PHE A 259 1.66 -29.15 12.07
C PHE A 259 2.73 -28.46 11.22
N ILE A 260 3.24 -27.30 11.65
CA ILE A 260 4.35 -26.64 10.94
C ILE A 260 5.61 -27.48 11.12
N ARG A 261 6.19 -27.88 9.99
CA ARG A 261 7.44 -28.62 9.87
C ARG A 261 8.16 -28.12 8.62
N GLU A 262 9.09 -27.19 8.79
CA GLU A 262 9.88 -26.63 7.70
C GLU A 262 11.38 -26.81 8.01
N ALA A 263 12.06 -27.54 7.14
CA ALA A 263 13.50 -27.77 7.19
C ALA A 263 14.00 -27.97 5.76
N ALA A 264 14.03 -26.87 5.00
CA ALA A 264 14.46 -26.91 3.61
C ALA A 264 15.91 -27.43 3.51
N GLY A 265 16.14 -28.46 2.70
CA GLY A 265 17.46 -29.09 2.56
C GLY A 265 17.81 -30.10 3.65
N LEU A 266 16.84 -30.54 4.46
CA LEU A 266 17.05 -31.61 5.44
C LEU A 266 17.32 -32.96 4.74
N SER A 267 18.39 -33.62 5.17
CA SER A 267 18.76 -34.95 4.71
C SER A 267 17.72 -36.01 5.09
N LEU A 268 17.47 -36.96 4.19
CA LEU A 268 16.62 -38.13 4.45
C LEU A 268 17.21 -39.07 5.54
N ASN A 269 18.46 -38.88 5.92
CA ASN A 269 19.09 -39.64 7.02
C ASN A 269 18.69 -39.12 8.41
N PHE A 270 18.02 -37.97 8.51
CA PHE A 270 17.51 -37.47 9.77
C PHE A 270 16.24 -38.24 10.17
N GLN A 271 16.27 -38.89 11.33
CA GLN A 271 15.20 -39.77 11.82
C GLN A 271 14.52 -39.25 13.10
N GLU A 272 14.98 -38.12 13.64
CA GLU A 272 14.41 -37.51 14.83
C GLU A 272 13.26 -36.55 14.46
N ASP A 273 12.54 -36.06 15.47
CA ASP A 273 11.51 -35.05 15.28
C ASP A 273 12.11 -33.65 15.22
N LEU A 274 11.53 -32.79 14.37
CA LEU A 274 11.85 -31.37 14.39
C LEU A 274 11.31 -30.72 15.66
N PRO A 275 12.04 -29.73 16.24
CA PRO A 275 11.52 -28.95 17.35
C PRO A 275 10.24 -28.22 16.95
N ALA A 276 9.45 -27.78 17.94
CA ALA A 276 8.28 -26.96 17.68
C ALA A 276 8.68 -25.69 16.91
N GLN A 277 7.98 -25.41 15.81
CA GLN A 277 8.29 -24.30 14.91
C GLN A 277 7.09 -23.35 14.78
N ALA A 278 7.39 -22.07 14.62
CA ALA A 278 6.48 -21.07 14.09
C ALA A 278 7.01 -20.57 12.74
N LEU A 279 6.15 -20.12 11.84
CA LEU A 279 6.58 -19.54 10.57
C LEU A 279 6.56 -18.01 10.63
N LEU A 280 7.66 -17.40 10.21
CA LEU A 280 7.80 -15.96 10.09
C LEU A 280 7.44 -15.52 8.67
N PHE A 281 6.57 -14.53 8.57
CA PHE A 281 6.16 -13.92 7.31
C PHE A 281 6.53 -12.44 7.26
N LEU A 282 6.93 -11.98 6.08
CA LEU A 282 7.14 -10.57 5.73
C LEU A 282 6.27 -10.24 4.52
N ASP A 283 5.33 -9.30 4.69
CA ASP A 283 4.32 -8.97 3.69
C ASP A 283 3.58 -10.21 3.13
N GLY A 284 3.35 -11.22 3.99
CA GLY A 284 2.70 -12.47 3.61
C GLY A 284 3.57 -13.47 2.84
N GLU A 285 4.83 -13.15 2.53
CA GLU A 285 5.83 -14.10 2.05
C GLU A 285 6.52 -14.79 3.22
N GLU A 286 6.78 -16.09 3.06
CA GLU A 286 7.52 -16.88 4.04
C GLU A 286 8.98 -16.44 4.08
N VAL A 287 9.45 -16.09 5.28
CA VAL A 287 10.85 -15.74 5.55
C VAL A 287 11.62 -16.96 6.06
N GLY A 288 10.92 -17.86 6.75
CA GLY A 288 11.44 -19.13 7.24
C GLY A 288 10.96 -19.46 8.67
N PRO A 289 11.40 -20.61 9.20
CA PRO A 289 10.90 -21.13 10.45
C PRO A 289 11.66 -20.56 11.65
N ILE A 290 10.93 -20.20 12.69
CA ILE A 290 11.43 -19.93 14.03
C ILE A 290 11.36 -21.24 14.80
N SER A 291 12.51 -21.91 14.92
CA SER A 291 12.63 -23.16 15.67
C SER A 291 12.79 -22.86 17.16
N ARG A 292 12.00 -23.54 18.01
CA ARG A 292 12.12 -23.41 19.46
C ARG A 292 13.51 -23.89 19.91
N PHE A 293 14.23 -23.01 20.58
CA PHE A 293 15.55 -23.29 21.14
C PHE A 293 15.63 -22.77 22.57
N ASP A 294 15.98 -23.63 23.52
CA ASP A 294 16.09 -23.33 24.95
C ASP A 294 17.55 -23.36 25.45
N GLY A 295 18.52 -23.34 24.52
CA GLY A 295 19.96 -23.41 24.82
C GLY A 295 20.55 -24.82 24.71
N ASP A 296 19.72 -25.85 24.63
CA ASP A 296 20.16 -27.24 24.47
C ASP A 296 20.37 -27.59 22.99
N THR A 297 21.64 -27.72 22.59
CA THR A 297 22.02 -28.01 21.19
C THR A 297 21.56 -29.38 20.72
N SER A 298 21.29 -30.33 21.63
CA SER A 298 20.78 -31.66 21.26
C SER A 298 19.40 -31.60 20.60
N LYS A 299 18.59 -30.59 20.93
CA LYS A 299 17.22 -30.42 20.40
C LYS A 299 17.17 -29.76 19.02
N ILE A 300 18.31 -29.30 18.53
CA ILE A 300 18.44 -28.70 17.19
C ILE A 300 19.38 -29.53 16.30
N SER A 301 19.59 -30.82 16.63
CA SER A 301 20.41 -31.77 15.86
C SER A 301 20.12 -31.75 14.35
N PHE A 302 18.88 -31.47 13.95
CA PHE A 302 18.45 -31.36 12.55
C PHE A 302 19.31 -30.36 11.73
N VAL A 303 19.87 -29.31 12.35
CA VAL A 303 20.67 -28.31 11.61
C VAL A 303 21.93 -28.92 11.01
N ASN A 304 22.52 -29.93 11.67
CA ASN A 304 23.67 -30.71 11.18
C ASN A 304 23.34 -31.55 9.93
N TYR A 305 22.05 -31.82 9.71
CA TYR A 305 21.55 -32.59 8.58
C TYR A 305 21.02 -31.70 7.45
N LEU A 306 21.10 -30.38 7.58
CA LEU A 306 20.76 -29.44 6.52
C LEU A 306 21.92 -29.32 5.53
N THR A 307 21.59 -29.05 4.27
CA THR A 307 22.61 -28.71 3.26
C THR A 307 23.45 -27.48 3.65
N SER A 308 22.90 -26.57 4.46
CA SER A 308 23.63 -25.41 4.98
C SER A 308 24.68 -25.76 6.04
N ALA A 309 24.72 -26.99 6.56
CA ALA A 309 25.79 -27.46 7.46
C ALA A 309 27.12 -27.74 6.73
N LEU A 310 27.11 -27.84 5.39
CA LEU A 310 28.29 -28.23 4.61
C LEU A 310 29.57 -27.43 4.95
N PRO A 311 29.55 -26.09 5.08
CA PRO A 311 30.76 -25.34 5.42
C PRO A 311 31.39 -25.74 6.76
N TYR A 312 30.56 -26.11 7.75
CA TYR A 312 31.01 -26.50 9.09
C TYR A 312 31.65 -27.89 9.11
N HIS A 313 31.30 -28.76 8.15
CA HIS A 313 31.98 -30.04 7.97
C HIS A 313 33.31 -29.92 7.21
N LEU A 314 33.50 -28.85 6.43
CA LEU A 314 34.69 -28.64 5.61
C LEU A 314 35.75 -27.75 6.27
N LEU A 315 35.33 -26.83 7.13
CA LEU A 315 36.19 -25.85 7.77
C LEU A 315 36.29 -26.12 9.27
N SER A 316 37.50 -25.99 9.83
CA SER A 316 37.71 -25.99 11.27
C SER A 316 37.59 -24.55 11.80
N GLU A 317 36.74 -24.33 12.81
CA GLU A 317 36.50 -23.03 13.48
C GLU A 317 36.20 -21.85 12.50
N PRO A 318 35.14 -21.94 11.68
CA PRO A 318 34.82 -20.89 10.72
C PRO A 318 34.33 -19.60 11.40
N THR A 319 34.82 -18.44 10.93
CA THR A 319 34.23 -17.15 11.28
C THR A 319 32.99 -16.87 10.44
N LEU A 320 31.85 -16.58 11.10
CA LEU A 320 30.55 -16.48 10.44
C LEU A 320 30.10 -15.01 10.26
N LEU A 321 29.56 -14.70 9.09
CA LEU A 321 28.79 -13.48 8.82
C LEU A 321 27.42 -13.89 8.25
N ILE A 322 26.35 -13.63 9.00
CA ILE A 322 24.99 -13.97 8.60
C ILE A 322 24.27 -12.69 8.17
N ILE A 323 23.89 -12.62 6.89
CA ILE A 323 23.13 -11.50 6.32
C ILE A 323 21.69 -11.96 6.11
N GLY A 324 20.74 -11.33 6.82
CA GLY A 324 19.32 -11.67 6.72
C GLY A 324 18.98 -12.97 7.46
N ALA A 325 19.18 -13.00 8.78
CA ALA A 325 18.97 -14.19 9.62
C ALA A 325 17.53 -14.72 9.65
N GLY A 326 16.53 -13.95 9.18
CA GLY A 326 15.14 -14.41 9.02
C GLY A 326 14.58 -15.11 10.27
N GLY A 327 14.13 -16.36 10.11
CA GLY A 327 13.64 -17.23 11.19
C GLY A 327 14.72 -17.75 12.15
N GLY A 328 16.00 -17.52 11.86
CA GLY A 328 17.12 -17.81 12.75
C GLY A 328 17.82 -19.15 12.49
N THR A 329 17.40 -19.94 11.49
CA THR A 329 18.00 -21.26 11.20
C THR A 329 19.51 -21.19 10.98
N GLU A 330 20.01 -20.21 10.23
CA GLU A 330 21.46 -20.05 10.00
C GLU A 330 22.22 -19.66 11.28
N VAL A 331 21.55 -18.98 12.21
CA VAL A 331 22.13 -18.67 13.53
C VAL A 331 22.21 -19.93 14.38
N LEU A 332 21.15 -20.77 14.37
CA LEU A 332 21.17 -22.06 15.06
C LEU A 332 22.23 -22.99 14.49
N ASN A 333 22.43 -22.98 13.17
CA ASN A 333 23.47 -23.74 12.49
C ASN A 333 24.88 -23.35 12.98
N GLY A 334 25.14 -22.04 13.15
CA GLY A 334 26.39 -21.54 13.70
C GLY A 334 26.56 -21.67 15.22
N ILE A 335 25.47 -21.85 15.98
CA ILE A 335 25.53 -22.14 17.42
C ILE A 335 25.78 -23.63 17.67
N TYR A 336 25.29 -24.49 16.77
CA TYR A 336 25.43 -25.94 16.91
C TYR A 336 26.85 -26.44 16.63
N HIS A 337 27.55 -25.84 15.64
CA HIS A 337 28.89 -26.23 15.19
C HIS A 337 29.98 -25.34 15.78
#